data_AF-A0A517NF91-F1
#
_entry.id   AF-A0A517NF91-F1
#
_cell.length_a   1.000
_cell.length_b   1.000
_cell.length_c   1.000
_cell.angle_alpha   90.00
_cell.angle_beta   90.00
_cell.angle_gamma   90.00
#
_symmetry.space_group_name_H-M   'P 1'
#
loop_
_entity.id
_entity.type
_entity.pdbx_description
1 polymer ?
#
loop_
_entity_poly.entity_id
_entity_poly.type
_entity_poly.pdbx_seq_one_letter_code
_entity_poly.pdbx_strand_id
1 'polypeptide(L)' 'MEWAEHAGLKTYEIEQISDSGALLQTVTIEADSGESAAKQLKSVADGAQSIRVCLDGDVMNEMGVDYWQKRVRRR' A
#
# COMPACT_ATOMS: atom_id res chain seq x y z
N MET A 1 29.74 -17.55 -3.35
CA MET A 1 29.54 -16.32 -2.56
C MET A 1 28.07 -15.95 -2.73
N GLU A 2 27.21 -16.65 -2.00
CA GLU A 2 25.77 -16.50 -2.09
C GLU A 2 25.35 -15.40 -1.12
N TRP A 3 25.40 -14.17 -1.60
CA TRP A 3 24.74 -13.04 -0.94
C TRP A 3 23.50 -12.71 -1.76
N ALA A 4 22.57 -13.67 -1.80
CA ALA A 4 21.17 -13.31 -2.02
C ALA A 4 20.72 -12.70 -0.70
N GLU A 5 20.98 -11.40 -0.53
CA GLU A 5 20.21 -10.57 0.39
C GLU A 5 18.75 -10.66 -0.05
N HIS A 6 18.07 -11.70 0.41
CA HIS A 6 16.63 -11.72 0.47
C HIS A 6 16.25 -10.57 1.41
N ALA A 7 16.06 -9.38 0.85
CA ALA A 7 14.92 -8.58 1.28
C ALA A 7 13.69 -9.46 0.99
N GLY A 8 13.42 -10.41 1.90
CA GLY A 8 12.31 -11.34 1.76
C GLY A 8 11.04 -10.53 1.58
N LEU A 9 10.11 -11.07 0.79
CA LEU A 9 8.78 -10.48 0.65
C LEU A 9 8.24 -10.18 2.05
N LYS A 10 7.87 -8.93 2.29
CA LYS A 10 7.26 -8.48 3.53
C LYS A 10 5.77 -8.36 3.31
N THR A 11 4.99 -8.68 4.33
CA THR A 11 3.55 -8.46 4.29
C THR A 11 3.27 -7.02 4.69
N TYR A 12 2.75 -6.24 3.76
CA TYR A 12 2.31 -4.87 3.98
C TYR A 12 0.80 -4.82 4.14
N GLU A 13 0.32 -4.02 5.07
CA GLU A 13 -1.10 -3.76 5.28
C GLU A 13 -1.45 -2.42 4.64
N ILE A 14 -2.30 -2.44 3.62
CA ILE A 14 -2.77 -1.23 2.97
C ILE A 14 -4.12 -0.86 3.54
N GLU A 15 -4.09 0.09 4.46
CA GLU A 15 -5.27 0.71 5.05
C GLU A 15 -5.81 1.79 4.13
N GLN A 16 -7.13 1.82 3.96
CA GLN A 16 -7.82 2.74 3.06
C GLN A 16 -8.71 3.63 3.88
N ILE A 17 -8.44 4.93 3.84
CA ILE A 17 -9.00 5.92 4.74
C ILE A 17 -9.97 6.82 3.95
N SER A 18 -11.15 7.07 4.51
CA SER A 18 -12.14 7.99 3.97
C SER A 18 -11.76 9.45 4.20
N ASP A 19 -12.53 10.35 3.60
CA ASP A 19 -12.43 11.80 3.83
C ASP A 19 -12.51 12.19 5.31
N SER A 20 -13.36 11.49 6.06
CA SER A 20 -13.57 11.75 7.49
C SER A 20 -12.49 11.11 8.38
N GLY A 21 -11.45 10.50 7.80
CA GLY A 21 -10.42 9.79 8.55
C GLY A 21 -10.83 8.41 9.04
N ALA A 22 -11.96 7.87 8.57
CA ALA A 22 -12.41 6.54 8.95
C ALA A 22 -11.72 5.47 8.10
N LEU A 23 -11.25 4.39 8.74
CA LEU A 23 -10.75 3.21 8.04
C LEU A 23 -11.92 2.50 7.34
N LEU A 24 -11.90 2.46 6.02
CA LEU A 24 -12.90 1.80 5.19
C LEU A 24 -12.56 0.33 4.97
N GLN A 25 -11.30 0.06 4.64
CA GLN A 25 -10.84 -1.28 4.27
C GLN A 25 -9.34 -1.43 4.51
N THR A 26 -8.92 -2.65 4.84
CA THR A 26 -7.50 -3.03 4.95
C THR A 26 -7.20 -4.18 3.99
N VAL A 27 -6.10 -4.10 3.25
CA VAL A 27 -5.68 -5.13 2.28
C VAL A 27 -4.23 -5.51 2.54
N THR A 28 -3.98 -6.78 2.85
CA THR A 28 -2.62 -7.32 3.03
C THR A 28 -2.01 -7.70 1.69
N ILE A 29 -0.80 -7.21 1.41
CA ILE A 29 -0.06 -7.48 0.18
C ILE A 29 1.38 -7.87 0.51
N GLU A 30 1.82 -9.02 0.01
CA GLU A 30 3.21 -9.42 0.05
C GLU A 30 4.00 -8.71 -1.05
N ALA A 31 5.03 -7.95 -0.67
CA ALA A 31 5.87 -7.21 -1.59
C ALA A 31 7.28 -7.06 -1.06
N ASP A 32 8.22 -6.78 -1.97
CA ASP A 32 9.60 -6.45 -1.62
C ASP A 32 9.72 -5.05 -0.97
N SER A 33 8.77 -4.16 -1.23
CA SER A 33 8.77 -2.78 -0.74
C SER A 33 7.35 -2.21 -0.64
N GLY A 34 7.14 -1.21 0.22
CA GLY A 34 5.83 -0.56 0.40
C GLY A 34 5.30 0.11 -0.88
N GLU A 35 6.19 0.61 -1.74
CA GLU A 35 5.80 1.11 -3.07
C GLU A 35 5.30 -0.01 -3.99
N SER A 36 5.95 -1.18 -3.95
CA SER A 36 5.52 -2.36 -4.70
C SER A 36 4.20 -2.89 -4.18
N ALA A 37 3.97 -2.86 -2.86
CA ALA A 37 2.67 -3.18 -2.26
C ALA A 37 1.59 -2.24 -2.78
N ALA A 38 1.81 -0.92 -2.71
CA ALA A 38 0.88 0.07 -3.25
C ALA A 38 0.59 -0.16 -4.74
N LYS A 39 1.59 -0.50 -5.56
CA LYS A 39 1.39 -0.79 -6.99
C LYS A 39 0.61 -2.09 -7.25
N GLN A 40 0.72 -3.08 -6.37
CA GLN A 40 -0.01 -4.35 -6.47
C GLN A 40 -1.48 -4.23 -6.05
N LEU A 41 -1.83 -3.19 -5.29
CA LEU A 41 -3.22 -2.87 -4.99
C LEU A 41 -3.97 -2.69 -6.31
N LYS A 42 -5.06 -3.44 -6.51
CA LYS A 42 -5.82 -3.43 -7.77
C LYS A 42 -6.90 -2.35 -7.80
N SER A 43 -7.52 -2.11 -6.65
CA SER A 43 -8.59 -1.15 -6.48
C SER A 43 -8.58 -0.66 -5.05
N VAL A 44 -9.14 0.53 -4.86
CA VAL A 44 -9.48 1.05 -3.54
C VAL A 44 -10.98 0.92 -3.30
N ALA A 45 -11.39 0.99 -2.04
CA ALA A 45 -12.76 1.03 -1.59
C ALA A 45 -13.42 2.34 -2.04
N ASP A 46 -14.72 2.25 -2.33
CA ASP A 46 -15.50 3.42 -2.68
C ASP A 46 -15.50 4.44 -1.53
N GLY A 47 -15.23 5.70 -1.85
CA GLY A 47 -15.08 6.77 -0.86
C GLY A 47 -13.72 6.85 -0.15
N ALA A 48 -12.74 6.01 -0.52
CA ALA A 48 -11.37 6.15 -0.03
C ALA A 48 -10.71 7.41 -0.63
N GLN A 49 -10.17 8.27 0.24
CA GLN A 49 -9.43 9.48 -0.13
C GLN A 49 -7.92 9.27 -0.05
N SER A 50 -7.47 8.44 0.89
CA SER A 50 -6.05 8.17 1.12
C SER A 50 -5.81 6.69 1.41
N ILE A 51 -4.61 6.21 1.10
CA ILE A 51 -4.13 4.90 1.50
C ILE A 51 -2.89 5.05 2.39
N ARG A 52 -2.80 4.20 3.41
CA ARG A 52 -1.62 4.04 4.27
C ARG A 52 -1.06 2.66 4.06
N VAL A 53 0.22 2.59 3.79
CA VAL A 53 0.97 1.36 3.68
C VAL A 53 1.67 1.15 5.00
N CYS A 54 1.21 0.16 5.74
CA CYS A 54 1.71 -0.21 7.04
C CYS A 54 2.56 -1.48 6.94
N LEU A 55 3.58 -1.58 7.78
CA LEU A 55 4.42 -2.77 7.92
C LEU A 55 4.62 -3.00 9.41
N ASP A 56 4.21 -4.16 9.90
CA ASP A 56 4.31 -4.51 11.33
C ASP A 56 3.59 -3.49 12.26
N GLY A 57 2.52 -2.87 11.77
CA GLY A 57 1.76 -1.83 12.49
C GLY A 57 2.31 -0.41 12.36
N ASP A 58 3.47 -0.21 11.73
CA ASP A 58 4.04 1.12 11.47
C ASP A 58 3.69 1.63 10.08
N VAL A 59 3.24 2.89 9.99
CA VAL A 59 2.93 3.55 8.71
C VAL A 59 4.24 3.85 7.97
N MET A 60 4.53 3.06 6.93
CA MET A 60 5.71 3.23 6.08
C MET A 60 5.51 4.33 5.04
N ASN A 61 4.29 4.45 4.51
CA ASN A 61 3.98 5.42 3.45
C ASN A 61 2.51 5.80 3.49
N GLU A 62 2.19 7.07 3.30
CA GLU A 62 0.83 7.57 3.17
C GLU A 62 0.71 8.36 1.87
N MET A 63 -0.34 8.10 1.09
CA MET A 63 -0.59 8.86 -0.13
C MET A 63 -2.09 8.94 -0.45
N GLY A 64 -2.49 10.03 -1.11
CA GLY A 64 -3.85 10.19 -1.60
C GLY A 64 -4.18 9.18 -2.72
N VAL A 65 -5.42 8.73 -2.78
CA VAL A 65 -5.93 7.80 -3.81
C VAL A 65 -5.75 8.38 -5.21
N ASP A 66 -5.98 9.67 -5.43
CA ASP A 66 -5.76 10.32 -6.72
C ASP A 66 -4.29 10.19 -7.19
N TYR A 67 -3.35 10.42 -6.27
CA TYR A 67 -1.92 10.30 -6.55
C TYR A 67 -1.52 8.84 -6.81
N TRP A 68 -2.02 7.92 -5.99
CA TRP A 68 -1.81 6.48 -6.17
C TRP A 68 -2.35 6.01 -7.52
N GLN A 69 -3.58 6.39 -7.87
CA GLN A 69 -4.23 5.97 -9.11
C GLN A 69 -3.47 6.48 -10.33
N LYS A 70 -2.92 7.71 -10.28
CA LYS A 70 -2.02 8.24 -11.31
C LYS A 70 -0.74 7.41 -11.46
N ARG A 71 -0.22 6.83 -10.38
CA ARG A 71 0.96 5.94 -10.43
C ARG A 71 0.63 4.55 -10.95
N VAL A 72 -0.52 3.99 -10.59
CA VAL A 72 -0.93 2.64 -11.00
C VAL A 72 -1.40 2.61 -12.46
N ARG A 73 -2.15 3.62 -12.93
CA ARG A 73 -2.66 3.71 -14.30
C ARG A 73 -1.62 4.02 -15.39
N ARG A 74 -0.37 4.33 -15.05
CA ARG A 74 0.69 4.63 -16.04
C ARG A 74 1.27 3.40 -16.74
N ARG A 75 0.57 2.25 -16.73
CA ARG A 75 1.00 1.00 -17.33
C ARG A 75 -0.07 0.43 -18.24
#